data_AF-A0A1J4KSN6-F1
#
_entry.id   AF-A0A1J4KSN6-F1
#
_cell.length_a   1.000
_cell.length_b   1.000
_cell.length_c   1.000
_cell.angle_alpha   90.00
_cell.angle_beta   90.00
_cell.angle_gamma   90.00
#
_symmetry.space_group_name_H-M   'P 1'
#
loop_
_entity.id
_entity.type
_entity.pdbx_description
1 polymer ?
#
loop_
_entity_poly.entity_id
_entity_poly.type
_entity_poly.pdbx_seq_one_letter_code
_entity_poly.pdbx_strand_id
1 'polypeptide(L)'
;MYFSTVILYFLLGCITSLMSTIFLSFVIRTRLLSYILGAFLIILSFILLLLTIFKYKTCYDHFVFIIASVFCLIGGSLCEVINSQYHIKSHYFNRASVYFFIEGSVSITLSLLWPIFTKIFMKKIIPASAINREQERLLYTMINLLNALLLALVIPSTDSVTTSSLSIYAILYSFGIWLVGGTFAATCGISIERKAKKIKREATRVTATSKAGVVDDIN
;
A
#
# COMPACT_ATOMS: atom_id res chain seq x y z
N MET A 1 -18.33 -15.53 -6.52
CA MET A 1 -17.12 -14.75 -6.22
C MET A 1 -17.39 -14.06 -4.90
N TYR A 2 -16.45 -14.02 -3.95
CA TYR A 2 -16.69 -13.36 -2.66
C TYR A 2 -16.60 -11.85 -2.89
N PHE A 3 -17.72 -11.27 -3.30
CA PHE A 3 -17.89 -9.84 -3.55
C PHE A 3 -17.33 -8.98 -2.40
N SER A 4 -17.47 -9.46 -1.16
CA SER A 4 -16.89 -8.84 0.05
C SER A 4 -15.36 -8.71 0.03
N THR A 5 -14.63 -9.64 -0.57
CA THR A 5 -13.16 -9.58 -0.68
C THR A 5 -12.73 -8.46 -1.62
N VAL A 6 -13.37 -8.40 -2.78
CA VAL A 6 -13.08 -7.39 -3.80
C VAL A 6 -13.38 -6.00 -3.26
N ILE A 7 -14.53 -5.84 -2.60
CA ILE A 7 -14.90 -4.57 -1.96
C ILE A 7 -13.91 -4.19 -0.86
N LEU A 8 -13.52 -5.12 0.01
CA LEU A 8 -12.58 -4.80 1.09
C LEU A 8 -11.26 -4.26 0.53
N TYR A 9 -10.70 -4.92 -0.47
CA TYR A 9 -9.46 -4.48 -1.11
C TYR A 9 -9.63 -3.15 -1.83
N PHE A 10 -10.75 -2.97 -2.52
CA PHE A 10 -11.08 -1.70 -3.16
C PHE A 10 -11.08 -0.56 -2.13
N LEU A 11 -11.78 -0.75 -1.00
CA LEU A 11 -11.84 0.23 0.08
C LEU A 11 -10.48 0.48 0.71
N LEU A 12 -9.69 -0.56 0.97
CA LEU A 12 -8.34 -0.42 1.52
C LEU A 12 -7.44 0.41 0.59
N GLY A 13 -7.49 0.16 -0.73
CA GLY A 13 -6.77 0.95 -1.72
C GLY A 13 -7.21 2.41 -1.75
N CYS A 14 -8.52 2.66 -1.81
CA CYS A 14 -9.08 4.01 -1.77
C CYS A 14 -8.70 4.77 -0.49
N ILE A 15 -8.85 4.14 0.68
CA ILE A 15 -8.54 4.75 1.97
C ILE A 15 -7.04 5.05 2.08
N THR A 16 -6.18 4.14 1.62
CA THR A 16 -4.73 4.37 1.67
C THR A 16 -4.32 5.55 0.79
N SER A 17 -4.89 5.64 -0.41
CA SER A 17 -4.68 6.76 -1.34
C SER A 17 -5.18 8.09 -0.78
N LEU A 18 -6.39 8.07 -0.20
CA LEU A 18 -7.00 9.24 0.43
C LEU A 18 -6.13 9.74 1.59
N MET A 19 -5.75 8.84 2.50
CA MET A 19 -4.94 9.19 3.66
C MET A 19 -3.59 9.75 3.22
N SER A 20 -2.90 9.10 2.28
CA SER A 20 -1.59 9.58 1.81
C SER A 20 -1.69 10.98 1.17
N THR A 21 -2.70 11.20 0.34
CA THR A 21 -3.00 12.51 -0.26
C THR A 21 -3.27 13.58 0.80
N ILE A 22 -4.02 13.25 1.85
CA ILE A 22 -4.31 14.18 2.97
C ILE A 22 -3.00 14.56 3.68
N PHE A 23 -2.14 13.58 3.99
CA PHE A 23 -0.86 13.84 4.63
C PHE A 23 0.05 14.73 3.77
N LEU A 24 0.15 14.46 2.46
CA LEU A 24 0.92 15.33 1.58
C LEU A 24 0.31 16.73 1.47
N SER A 25 -1.02 16.84 1.42
CA SER A 25 -1.71 18.13 1.39
C SER A 25 -1.41 18.96 2.64
N PHE A 26 -1.29 18.32 3.81
CA PHE A 26 -0.86 18.97 5.04
C PHE A 26 0.60 19.43 5.00
N VAL A 27 1.50 18.62 4.44
CA VAL A 27 2.91 18.98 4.21
C VAL A 27 3.01 20.24 3.33
N ILE A 28 2.24 20.28 2.23
CA ILE A 28 2.21 21.42 1.31
C ILE A 28 1.68 22.67 2.01
N ARG A 29 0.63 22.52 2.83
CA ARG A 29 -0.10 23.65 3.41
C ARG A 29 0.67 24.35 4.52
N THR A 30 1.27 23.60 5.44
CA THR A 30 1.92 24.19 6.62
C THR A 30 3.27 23.54 6.95
N ARG A 31 4.24 24.40 7.29
CA ARG A 31 5.59 23.95 7.63
C ARG A 31 5.63 23.11 8.91
N LEU A 32 4.79 23.47 9.90
CA LEU A 32 4.68 22.74 11.16
C LEU A 32 4.26 21.28 10.95
N LEU A 33 3.24 21.03 10.14
CA LEU A 33 2.78 19.66 9.86
C LEU A 33 3.82 18.87 9.06
N SER A 34 4.58 19.54 8.18
CA SER A 34 5.74 18.95 7.50
C SER A 34 6.76 18.41 8.49
N TYR A 35 7.13 19.19 9.51
CA TYR A 35 8.08 18.76 10.54
C TYR A 35 7.54 17.65 11.44
N ILE A 36 6.26 17.71 11.82
CA ILE A 36 5.65 16.65 12.64
C ILE A 36 5.63 15.33 11.87
N LEU A 37 5.22 15.35 10.59
CA LEU A 37 5.21 14.15 9.76
C LEU A 37 6.62 13.67 9.45
N GLY A 38 7.57 14.58 9.19
CA GLY A 38 8.98 14.26 8.93
C GLY A 38 9.62 13.53 10.10
N ALA A 39 9.55 14.10 11.30
CA ALA A 39 10.01 13.46 12.52
C ALA A 39 9.35 12.10 12.77
N PHE A 40 8.04 11.98 12.57
CA PHE A 40 7.32 10.72 12.72
C PHE A 40 7.85 9.63 11.76
N LEU A 41 8.03 9.96 10.48
CA LEU A 41 8.53 9.02 9.47
C LEU A 41 9.98 8.61 9.75
N ILE A 42 10.84 9.52 10.22
CA ILE A 42 12.22 9.21 10.59
C ILE A 42 12.24 8.24 11.78
N ILE A 43 11.49 8.51 12.86
CA ILE A 43 11.40 7.62 14.02
C ILE A 43 10.88 6.24 13.59
N LEU A 44 9.83 6.23 12.77
CA LEU A 44 9.26 5.00 12.24
C LEU A 44 10.27 4.22 11.41
N SER A 45 11.09 4.89 10.59
CA SER A 45 12.15 4.24 9.80
C SER A 45 13.12 3.44 10.68
N PHE A 46 13.57 4.02 11.81
CA PHE A 46 14.44 3.32 12.75
C PHE A 46 13.73 2.14 13.41
N ILE A 47 12.46 2.28 13.78
CA ILE A 47 11.66 1.18 14.35
C ILE A 47 11.55 0.03 13.33
N LEU A 48 11.25 0.33 12.06
CA LEU A 48 11.13 -0.70 11.01
C LEU A 48 12.47 -1.39 10.74
N LEU A 49 13.59 -0.65 10.79
CA LEU A 49 14.93 -1.22 10.67
C LEU A 49 15.26 -2.18 11.83
N LEU A 50 14.95 -1.79 13.07
CA LEU A 50 15.11 -2.66 14.24
C LEU A 50 14.25 -3.92 14.13
N LEU A 51 13.00 -3.79 13.68
CA LEU A 51 12.13 -4.96 13.44
C LEU A 51 12.70 -5.89 12.38
N THR A 52 13.33 -5.34 11.34
CA THR A 52 14.02 -6.13 10.31
C THR A 52 15.12 -6.97 10.94
N ILE A 53 16.00 -6.36 11.74
CA ILE A 53 17.18 -7.04 12.31
C ILE A 53 16.78 -8.09 13.36
N PHE A 54 15.83 -7.78 14.24
CA PHE A 54 15.59 -8.58 15.44
C PHE A 54 14.38 -9.53 15.35
N LYS A 55 13.38 -9.24 14.52
CA LYS A 55 12.09 -9.96 14.57
C LYS A 55 11.83 -10.86 13.38
N TYR A 56 12.13 -10.38 12.18
CA TYR A 56 11.81 -11.10 10.96
C TYR A 56 12.97 -12.00 10.54
N LYS A 57 12.65 -13.13 9.90
CA LYS A 57 13.66 -14.12 9.46
C LYS A 57 13.55 -14.45 7.97
N THR A 58 12.41 -14.12 7.36
CA THR A 58 12.13 -14.45 5.97
C THR A 58 12.58 -13.33 5.04
N CYS A 59 13.07 -13.71 3.86
CA CYS A 59 13.59 -12.79 2.86
C CYS A 59 12.54 -11.74 2.44
N TYR A 60 11.26 -12.14 2.32
CA TYR A 60 10.18 -11.24 1.93
C TYR A 60 9.87 -10.17 2.99
N ASP A 61 9.76 -10.54 4.27
CA ASP A 61 9.54 -9.55 5.32
C ASP A 61 10.75 -8.62 5.43
N HIS A 62 11.99 -9.15 5.38
CA HIS A 62 13.19 -8.30 5.37
C HIS A 62 13.15 -7.27 4.25
N PHE A 63 12.88 -7.70 3.03
CA PHE A 63 12.81 -6.81 1.88
C PHE A 63 11.74 -5.72 2.05
N VAL A 64 10.54 -6.10 2.49
CA VAL A 64 9.42 -5.15 2.70
C VAL A 64 9.75 -4.12 3.78
N PHE A 65 10.27 -4.56 4.92
CA PHE A 65 10.59 -3.65 6.03
C PHE A 65 11.81 -2.77 5.73
N ILE A 66 12.82 -3.27 5.00
CA ILE A 66 13.95 -2.46 4.51
C ILE A 66 13.46 -1.38 3.55
N ILE A 67 12.64 -1.74 2.54
CA ILE A 67 12.08 -0.75 1.61
C ILE A 67 11.25 0.28 2.37
N ALA A 68 10.37 -0.14 3.26
CA ALA A 68 9.57 0.77 4.06
C ALA A 68 10.45 1.72 4.90
N SER A 69 11.48 1.18 5.55
CA SER A 69 12.45 1.97 6.32
C SER A 69 13.17 3.00 5.45
N VAL A 70 13.67 2.59 4.28
CA VAL A 70 14.37 3.49 3.34
C VAL A 70 13.45 4.59 2.83
N PHE A 71 12.24 4.25 2.40
CA PHE A 71 11.25 5.24 1.97
C PHE A 71 10.94 6.21 3.11
N CYS A 72 10.60 5.72 4.30
CA CYS A 72 10.31 6.57 5.46
C CYS A 72 11.48 7.48 5.84
N LEU A 73 12.73 7.02 5.73
CA LEU A 73 13.91 7.83 6.01
C LEU A 73 14.05 8.98 5.00
N ILE A 74 13.97 8.64 3.70
CA ILE A 74 14.11 9.62 2.61
C ILE A 74 12.92 10.59 2.62
N GLY A 75 11.69 10.09 2.64
CA GLY A 75 10.48 10.90 2.68
C GLY A 75 10.40 11.78 3.94
N GLY A 76 10.76 11.24 5.10
CA GLY A 76 10.84 12.00 6.35
C GLY A 76 11.88 13.12 6.28
N SER A 77 13.08 12.82 5.78
CA SER A 77 14.15 13.82 5.60
C SER A 77 13.77 14.90 4.59
N LEU A 78 13.08 14.54 3.51
CA LEU A 78 12.56 15.50 2.53
C LEU A 78 11.53 16.45 3.17
N CYS A 79 10.60 15.95 3.98
CA CYS A 79 9.67 16.80 4.74
C CYS A 79 10.39 17.85 5.61
N GLU A 80 11.54 17.51 6.19
CA GLU A 80 12.35 18.44 7.00
C GLU A 80 13.07 19.50 6.15
N VAL A 81 13.59 19.13 4.97
CA VAL A 81 14.48 20.00 4.18
C VAL A 81 13.72 20.93 3.22
N ILE A 82 12.54 20.54 2.75
CA ILE A 82 11.81 21.28 1.70
C ILE A 82 11.30 22.65 2.19
N ASN A 83 11.74 23.74 1.56
CA ASN A 83 11.19 25.06 1.83
C ASN A 83 9.75 25.20 1.30
N SER A 84 8.89 25.97 1.95
CA SER A 84 7.49 26.20 1.52
C SER A 84 7.36 26.70 0.07
N GLN A 85 8.32 27.51 -0.39
CA GLN A 85 8.34 27.99 -1.79
C GLN A 85 8.61 26.89 -2.82
N TYR A 86 9.21 25.76 -2.42
CA TYR A 86 9.49 24.63 -3.31
C TYR A 86 8.22 24.09 -3.96
N HIS A 87 7.11 24.02 -3.22
CA HIS A 87 5.86 23.45 -3.70
C HIS A 87 5.25 24.24 -4.87
N ILE A 88 5.57 25.52 -4.99
CA ILE A 88 5.04 26.42 -6.03
C ILE A 88 6.05 26.64 -7.14
N LYS A 89 7.31 26.94 -6.79
CA LYS A 89 8.32 27.45 -7.73
C LYS A 89 9.14 26.35 -8.41
N SER A 90 9.22 25.16 -7.82
CA SER A 90 10.07 24.10 -8.35
C SER A 90 9.48 23.47 -9.60
N HIS A 91 10.36 23.01 -10.48
CA HIS A 91 9.99 22.29 -11.70
C HIS A 91 9.08 21.09 -11.38
N TYR A 92 8.13 20.80 -12.28
CA TYR A 92 7.17 19.70 -12.15
C TYR A 92 7.82 18.38 -11.74
N PHE A 93 8.84 17.93 -12.48
CA PHE A 93 9.52 16.65 -12.18
C PHE A 93 10.19 16.61 -10.80
N ASN A 94 10.72 17.74 -10.33
CA ASN A 94 11.34 17.80 -9.00
C ASN A 94 10.26 17.65 -7.92
N ARG A 95 9.13 18.35 -8.09
CA ARG A 95 7.98 18.23 -7.17
C ARG A 95 7.43 16.81 -7.19
N ALA A 96 7.24 16.21 -8.37
CA ALA A 96 6.78 14.84 -8.52
C ALA A 96 7.71 13.82 -7.84
N SER A 97 9.02 13.93 -8.05
CA SER A 97 10.00 13.03 -7.41
C SER A 97 9.95 13.13 -5.89
N VAL A 98 9.86 14.34 -5.35
CA VAL A 98 9.79 14.57 -3.90
C VAL A 98 8.47 14.05 -3.32
N TYR A 99 7.36 14.36 -3.98
CA TYR A 99 6.04 13.87 -3.59
C TYR A 99 5.96 12.35 -3.64
N PHE A 100 6.63 11.69 -4.59
CA PHE A 100 6.68 10.24 -4.65
C PHE A 100 7.31 9.62 -3.40
N PHE A 101 8.41 10.17 -2.89
CA PHE A 101 9.01 9.66 -1.67
C PHE A 101 8.14 9.90 -0.45
N ILE A 102 7.48 11.06 -0.34
CA ILE A 102 6.59 11.38 0.78
C ILE A 102 5.33 10.51 0.74
N GLU A 103 4.61 10.50 -0.38
CA GLU A 103 3.43 9.65 -0.61
C GLU A 103 3.79 8.18 -0.43
N GLY A 104 4.86 7.71 -1.07
CA GLY A 104 5.33 6.33 -0.96
C GLY A 104 5.61 5.93 0.49
N SER A 105 6.23 6.80 1.29
CA SER A 105 6.46 6.54 2.72
C SER A 105 5.17 6.29 3.49
N VAL A 106 4.17 7.16 3.27
CA VAL A 106 2.87 7.06 3.95
C VAL A 106 2.09 5.85 3.45
N SER A 107 1.99 5.66 2.13
CA SER A 107 1.27 4.55 1.51
C SER A 107 1.85 3.19 1.89
N ILE A 108 3.19 3.04 1.91
CA ILE A 108 3.83 1.79 2.34
C ILE A 108 3.56 1.54 3.83
N THR A 109 3.69 2.56 4.68
CA THR A 109 3.41 2.44 6.13
C THR A 109 1.99 1.94 6.38
N LEU A 110 1.00 2.55 5.71
CA LEU A 110 -0.40 2.13 5.81
C LEU A 110 -0.60 0.71 5.28
N SER A 111 0.10 0.32 4.22
CA SER A 111 0.05 -1.04 3.65
C SER A 111 0.52 -2.11 4.64
N LEU A 112 1.47 -1.81 5.52
CA LEU A 112 1.94 -2.74 6.55
C LEU A 112 0.83 -3.11 7.56
N LEU A 113 -0.20 -2.27 7.68
CA LEU A 113 -1.36 -2.50 8.54
C LEU A 113 -2.46 -3.31 7.86
N TRP A 114 -2.51 -3.37 6.52
CA TRP A 114 -3.53 -4.12 5.79
C TRP A 114 -3.68 -5.58 6.21
N PRO A 115 -2.60 -6.36 6.45
CA PRO A 115 -2.71 -7.74 6.94
C PRO A 115 -3.51 -7.89 8.25
N ILE A 116 -3.60 -6.82 9.06
CA ILE A 116 -4.41 -6.81 10.28
C ILE A 116 -5.89 -6.76 9.89
N PHE A 117 -6.26 -5.83 9.00
CA PHE A 117 -7.63 -5.69 8.51
C PHE A 117 -8.10 -6.92 7.74
N THR A 118 -7.28 -7.41 6.81
CA THR A 118 -7.62 -8.58 6.00
C THR A 118 -7.74 -9.84 6.87
N LYS A 119 -6.90 -9.99 7.91
CA LYS A 119 -7.07 -11.08 8.90
C LYS A 119 -8.39 -10.99 9.67
N ILE A 120 -8.87 -9.79 9.99
CA ILE A 120 -10.14 -9.60 10.71
C ILE A 120 -11.34 -9.90 9.80
N PHE A 121 -11.35 -9.33 8.60
CA PHE A 121 -12.51 -9.35 7.70
C PHE A 121 -12.52 -10.56 6.72
N MET A 122 -11.39 -11.22 6.49
CA MET A 122 -11.25 -12.33 5.53
C MET A 122 -10.69 -13.63 6.13
N LYS A 123 -11.03 -13.91 7.40
CA LYS A 123 -10.59 -15.11 8.15
C LYS A 123 -10.69 -16.44 7.38
N LYS A 124 -11.68 -16.60 6.49
CA LYS A 124 -11.91 -17.84 5.74
C LYS A 124 -11.18 -17.93 4.40
N ILE A 125 -10.78 -16.80 3.81
CA ILE A 125 -10.30 -16.73 2.42
C ILE A 125 -8.78 -16.73 2.36
N ILE A 126 -8.12 -15.99 3.27
CA ILE A 126 -6.65 -15.93 3.32
C ILE A 126 -6.04 -17.33 3.55
N PRO A 127 -6.50 -18.13 4.54
CA PRO A 127 -5.95 -19.48 4.72
C PRO A 127 -6.21 -20.39 3.53
N ALA A 128 -7.37 -20.24 2.87
CA ALA A 128 -7.73 -21.01 1.69
C ALA A 128 -6.88 -20.67 0.44
N SER A 129 -6.26 -19.50 0.41
CA SER A 129 -5.41 -19.04 -0.72
C SER A 129 -3.99 -19.58 -0.71
N ALA A 130 -3.56 -20.20 0.41
CA ALA A 130 -2.17 -20.60 0.66
C ALA A 130 -1.15 -19.47 0.38
N ILE A 131 -1.57 -18.22 0.58
CA ILE A 131 -0.68 -17.06 0.52
C ILE A 131 -0.19 -16.80 1.95
N ASN A 132 1.12 -16.79 2.11
CA ASN A 132 1.74 -16.44 3.38
C ASN A 132 1.58 -14.94 3.64
N ARG A 133 1.48 -14.55 4.91
CA ARG A 133 1.34 -13.15 5.34
C ARG A 133 2.41 -12.21 4.77
N GLU A 134 3.59 -12.76 4.51
CA GLU A 134 4.75 -12.04 3.97
C GLU A 134 4.57 -11.68 2.50
N GLN A 135 4.07 -12.63 1.70
CA GLN A 135 3.70 -12.41 0.30
C GLN A 135 2.54 -11.44 0.18
N GLU A 136 1.59 -11.52 1.12
CA GLU A 136 0.47 -10.60 1.23
C GLU A 136 0.96 -9.16 1.47
N ARG A 137 1.87 -8.94 2.43
CA ARG A 137 2.50 -7.63 2.69
C ARG A 137 3.23 -7.10 1.47
N LEU A 138 4.07 -7.93 0.84
CA LEU A 138 4.84 -7.54 -0.33
C LEU A 138 3.91 -7.04 -1.44
N LEU A 139 2.84 -7.79 -1.72
CA LEU A 139 1.85 -7.42 -2.72
C LEU A 139 1.21 -6.05 -2.42
N TYR A 140 0.79 -5.82 -1.17
CA TYR A 140 0.17 -4.56 -0.77
C TYR A 140 1.12 -3.38 -0.87
N THR A 141 2.35 -3.57 -0.42
CA THR A 141 3.41 -2.57 -0.51
C THR A 141 3.66 -2.17 -1.97
N MET A 142 3.76 -3.13 -2.89
CA MET A 142 4.03 -2.84 -4.31
C MET A 142 2.87 -2.10 -5.00
N ILE A 143 1.63 -2.50 -4.74
CA ILE A 143 0.45 -1.83 -5.32
C ILE A 143 0.36 -0.38 -4.84
N ASN A 144 0.54 -0.18 -3.53
CA ASN A 144 0.44 1.16 -2.95
C ASN A 144 1.62 2.06 -3.34
N LEU A 145 2.81 1.48 -3.60
CA LEU A 145 3.93 2.20 -4.22
C LEU A 145 3.62 2.67 -5.64
N LEU A 146 3.04 1.79 -6.47
CA LEU A 146 2.64 2.16 -7.83
C LEU A 146 1.57 3.25 -7.80
N ASN A 147 0.61 3.15 -6.89
CA ASN A 147 -0.43 4.16 -6.72
C ASN A 147 0.12 5.49 -6.18
N ALA A 148 1.07 5.45 -5.25
CA ALA A 148 1.78 6.64 -4.77
C ALA A 148 2.55 7.34 -5.91
N LEU A 149 3.12 6.58 -6.85
CA LEU A 149 3.73 7.15 -8.05
C LEU A 149 2.71 7.91 -8.91
N LEU A 150 1.52 7.33 -9.12
CA LEU A 150 0.45 8.01 -9.86
C LEU A 150 -0.02 9.29 -9.16
N LEU A 151 -0.21 9.25 -7.84
CA LEU A 151 -0.56 10.44 -7.04
C LEU A 151 0.52 11.52 -7.16
N ALA A 152 1.78 11.13 -7.03
CA ALA A 152 2.91 12.04 -7.11
C ALA A 152 3.09 12.69 -8.49
N LEU A 153 2.61 12.08 -9.56
CA LEU A 153 2.58 12.68 -10.90
C LEU A 153 1.39 13.64 -11.07
N VAL A 154 0.23 13.31 -10.51
CA VAL A 154 -0.98 14.13 -10.69
C VAL A 154 -0.97 15.39 -9.82
N ILE A 155 -0.56 15.30 -8.55
CA ILE A 155 -0.59 16.44 -7.62
C ILE A 155 0.18 17.69 -8.14
N PRO A 156 1.43 17.58 -8.63
CA PRO A 156 2.18 18.73 -9.11
C PRO A 156 1.75 19.23 -10.50
N SER A 157 0.85 18.53 -11.20
CA SER A 157 0.31 19.00 -12.49
C SER A 157 -0.68 20.15 -12.30
N THR A 158 -1.03 20.46 -11.06
CA THR A 158 -1.92 21.56 -10.73
C THR A 158 -1.12 22.87 -10.67
N ASP A 159 -1.49 23.83 -11.50
CA ASP A 159 -0.93 25.18 -11.45
C ASP A 159 -1.59 25.93 -10.29
N SER A 160 -0.75 26.46 -9.39
CA SER A 160 -1.21 27.18 -8.22
C SER A 160 -0.20 28.23 -7.78
N VAL A 161 -0.70 29.43 -7.50
CA VAL A 161 0.12 30.55 -7.02
C VAL A 161 0.31 30.52 -5.51
N THR A 162 -0.53 29.74 -4.79
CA THR A 162 -0.47 29.62 -3.32
C THR A 162 -0.40 28.16 -2.87
N THR A 163 0.21 27.91 -1.72
CA THR A 163 0.26 26.57 -1.12
C THR A 163 -1.12 26.10 -0.65
N SER A 164 -1.99 27.04 -0.23
CA SER A 164 -3.36 26.73 0.18
C SER A 164 -4.17 26.16 -0.99
N SER A 165 -4.19 26.85 -2.14
CA SER A 165 -4.88 26.36 -3.34
C SER A 165 -4.29 25.04 -3.82
N LEU A 166 -2.96 24.92 -3.83
CA LEU A 166 -2.26 23.69 -4.21
C LEU A 166 -2.67 22.51 -3.31
N SER A 167 -2.79 22.71 -2.00
CA SER A 167 -3.21 21.66 -1.07
C SER A 167 -4.65 21.19 -1.29
N ILE A 168 -5.56 22.10 -1.64
CA ILE A 168 -6.96 21.76 -1.94
C ILE A 168 -7.05 21.02 -3.27
N TYR A 169 -6.32 21.50 -4.29
CA TYR A 169 -6.25 20.84 -5.59
C TYR A 169 -5.59 19.47 -5.51
N ALA A 170 -4.56 19.29 -4.69
CA ALA A 170 -3.96 17.98 -4.44
C ALA A 170 -5.03 16.94 -4.05
N ILE A 171 -5.98 17.30 -3.18
CA ILE A 171 -7.09 16.42 -2.77
C ILE A 171 -8.07 16.22 -3.94
N LEU A 172 -8.54 17.30 -4.56
CA LEU A 172 -9.56 17.23 -5.60
C LEU A 172 -9.13 16.44 -6.84
N TYR A 173 -7.91 16.69 -7.34
CA TYR A 173 -7.39 16.02 -8.53
C TYR A 173 -6.97 14.57 -8.26
N SER A 174 -6.71 14.21 -6.99
CA SER A 174 -6.38 12.83 -6.62
C SER A 174 -7.59 11.91 -6.54
N PHE A 175 -8.82 12.43 -6.55
CA PHE A 175 -10.03 11.61 -6.45
C PHE A 175 -10.09 10.48 -7.50
N GLY A 176 -9.76 10.79 -8.75
CA GLY A 176 -9.69 9.80 -9.82
C GLY A 176 -8.63 8.73 -9.55
N ILE A 177 -7.48 9.13 -9.02
CA ILE A 177 -6.39 8.22 -8.67
C ILE A 177 -6.76 7.35 -7.46
N TRP A 178 -7.55 7.84 -6.51
CA TRP A 178 -8.06 7.01 -5.41
C TRP A 178 -8.90 5.84 -5.93
N LEU A 179 -9.76 6.10 -6.93
CA LEU A 179 -10.54 5.05 -7.59
C LEU A 179 -9.63 4.08 -8.34
N VAL A 180 -8.61 4.57 -9.06
CA VAL A 180 -7.61 3.73 -9.73
C VAL A 180 -6.88 2.83 -8.71
N GLY A 181 -6.40 3.40 -7.61
CA GLY A 181 -5.76 2.65 -6.53
C GLY A 181 -6.67 1.59 -5.93
N GLY A 182 -7.94 1.92 -5.70
CA GLY A 182 -8.98 0.97 -5.31
C GLY A 182 -9.15 -0.16 -6.32
N THR A 183 -9.21 0.16 -7.62
CA THR A 183 -9.33 -0.87 -8.67
C THR A 183 -8.10 -1.79 -8.72
N PHE A 184 -6.88 -1.26 -8.61
CA PHE A 184 -5.68 -2.09 -8.55
C PHE A 184 -5.70 -3.02 -7.35
N ALA A 185 -6.01 -2.51 -6.16
CA ALA A 185 -6.16 -3.34 -4.98
C ALA A 185 -7.25 -4.42 -5.16
N ALA A 186 -8.40 -4.06 -5.75
CA ALA A 186 -9.48 -4.99 -6.05
C ALA A 186 -9.04 -6.12 -6.98
N THR A 187 -8.25 -5.84 -8.03
CA THR A 187 -7.70 -6.89 -8.92
C THR A 187 -6.81 -7.89 -8.19
N CYS A 188 -6.10 -7.44 -7.15
CA CYS A 188 -5.33 -8.32 -6.29
C CYS A 188 -6.23 -9.19 -5.41
N GLY A 189 -7.30 -8.62 -4.83
CA GLY A 189 -8.34 -9.39 -4.15
C GLY A 189 -8.95 -10.48 -5.04
N ILE A 190 -9.24 -10.17 -6.31
CA ILE A 190 -9.73 -11.14 -7.30
C ILE A 190 -8.72 -12.26 -7.54
N SER A 191 -7.44 -11.90 -7.71
CA SER A 191 -6.37 -12.86 -7.98
C SER A 191 -6.16 -13.83 -6.82
N ILE A 192 -6.20 -13.32 -5.59
CA ILE A 192 -6.11 -14.11 -4.35
C ILE A 192 -7.30 -15.06 -4.22
N GLU A 193 -8.51 -14.58 -4.51
CA GLU A 193 -9.72 -15.42 -4.45
C GLU A 193 -9.70 -16.54 -5.50
N ARG A 194 -9.27 -16.23 -6.73
CA ARG A 194 -9.13 -17.22 -7.81
C ARG A 194 -8.13 -18.31 -7.41
N LYS A 195 -7.00 -17.94 -6.81
CA LYS A 195 -6.01 -18.89 -6.29
C LYS A 195 -6.61 -19.80 -5.22
N ALA A 196 -7.34 -19.24 -4.25
CA ALA A 196 -8.00 -20.01 -3.19
C ALA A 196 -9.00 -21.05 -3.74
N LYS A 197 -9.80 -20.66 -4.73
CA LYS A 197 -10.76 -21.56 -5.38
C LYS A 197 -10.08 -22.68 -6.16
N LYS A 198 -8.98 -22.38 -6.84
CA LYS A 198 -8.21 -23.37 -7.60
C LYS A 198 -7.69 -24.46 -6.65
N ILE A 199 -7.05 -24.08 -5.55
CA ILE A 199 -6.53 -25.01 -4.53
C ILE A 199 -7.66 -25.86 -3.94
N LYS A 200 -8.80 -25.25 -3.58
CA LYS A 200 -9.95 -26.00 -3.04
C LYS A 200 -10.50 -27.03 -4.04
N ARG A 201 -10.56 -26.69 -5.33
CA ARG A 201 -11.00 -27.62 -6.40
C ARG A 201 -10.02 -28.78 -6.58
N GLU A 202 -8.72 -28.52 -6.56
CA GLU A 202 -7.67 -29.54 -6.65
C GLU A 202 -7.73 -30.50 -5.47
N ALA A 203 -7.84 -29.99 -4.24
CA ALA A 203 -8.01 -30.81 -3.05
C ALA A 203 -9.25 -31.72 -3.13
N THR A 204 -10.38 -31.20 -3.61
CA THR A 204 -11.62 -31.97 -3.78
C THR A 204 -11.47 -33.10 -4.82
N ARG A 205 -10.74 -32.84 -5.92
CA ARG A 205 -10.48 -33.86 -6.96
C ARG A 205 -9.63 -35.00 -6.41
N VAL A 206 -8.56 -34.70 -5.67
CA VAL A 206 -7.68 -35.72 -5.09
C VAL A 206 -8.44 -36.63 -4.11
N THR A 207 -9.32 -36.06 -3.27
CA THR A 207 -10.16 -36.86 -2.35
C THR A 207 -11.21 -37.70 -3.08
N ALA A 208 -11.74 -37.21 -4.20
CA ALA A 208 -12.70 -37.98 -5.00
C ALA A 208 -12.03 -39.19 -5.67
N THR A 209 -10.83 -39.01 -6.25
CA THR A 209 -10.06 -40.11 -6.85
C THR A 209 -9.58 -41.13 -5.83
N SER A 210 -9.20 -40.71 -4.61
CA SER A 210 -8.80 -41.64 -3.55
C SER A 210 -9.97 -42.50 -3.06
N LYS A 211 -11.21 -41.99 -3.10
CA LYS A 211 -12.40 -42.78 -2.75
C LYS A 211 -12.82 -43.74 -3.86
N ALA A 212 -12.62 -43.36 -5.12
CA ALA A 212 -12.93 -44.23 -6.26
C ALA A 212 -11.98 -45.44 -6.33
N GLY A 213 -10.67 -45.23 -6.11
CA GLY A 213 -9.69 -46.33 -6.14
C GLY A 213 -9.81 -47.36 -5.00
N VAL A 214 -10.50 -47.04 -3.91
CA VAL A 214 -10.75 -47.98 -2.79
C VAL A 214 -11.90 -48.95 -3.10
N VAL A 215 -12.73 -48.66 -4.11
CA VAL A 215 -13.87 -49.52 -4.48
C VAL A 215 -13.45 -50.65 -5.43
N ASP A 216 -12.38 -50.47 -6.20
CA ASP A 216 -11.95 -51.44 -7.21
C ASP A 216 -11.07 -52.58 -6.64
N ASP A 217 -10.59 -52.48 -5.39
CA ASP A 217 -9.75 -53.49 -4.72
C ASP A 217 -10.53 -54.52 -3.88
N ILE A 218 -11.87 -54.59 -4.01
CA ILE A 218 -12.74 -55.49 -3.20
C ILE A 218 -13.38 -56.65 -4.02
N ASN A 219 -13.04 -56.82 -5.30
CA ASN A 219 -13.47 -57.98 -6.10
C ASN A 219 -12.28 -58.80 -6.62
#